data_AF-A0A6C0ENZ2-F1
#
_entry.id   AF-A0A6C0ENZ2-F1
#
_cell.length_a   1.000
_cell.length_b   1.000
_cell.length_c   1.000
_cell.angle_alpha   90.00
_cell.angle_beta   90.00
_cell.angle_gamma   90.00
#
_symmetry.space_group_name_H-M   'P 1'
#
loop_
_entity.id
_entity.type
_entity.pdbx_description
1 polymer ?
#
loop_
_entity_poly.entity_id
_entity_poly.type
_entity_poly.pdbx_seq_one_letter_code
_entity_poly.pdbx_strand_id
1 'polypeptide(L)'
;MDIWVEAVRDLKDIEKAEGTEPFEVETTCRDILRYIRTARIRDIGRFSQRTGLEYEKFMSTFHNKELVQRIVMDDEFWDATIKVRK
;
A
#
# COMPACT_ATOMS: atom_id res chain seq x y z
N MET A 1 -5.56 19.05 1.99
CA MET A 1 -5.02 18.14 0.96
C MET A 1 -5.55 16.75 1.26
N ASP A 2 -5.64 15.85 0.29
CA ASP A 2 -6.08 14.47 0.55
C ASP A 2 -4.98 13.75 1.33
N ILE A 3 -5.30 13.22 2.52
CA ILE A 3 -4.34 12.56 3.44
C ILE A 3 -3.58 11.43 2.73
N TRP A 4 -4.24 10.73 1.80
CA TRP A 4 -3.59 9.67 1.04
C TRP A 4 -2.56 10.23 0.05
N VAL A 5 -2.82 11.38 -0.56
CA VAL A 5 -1.89 12.03 -1.49
C VAL A 5 -0.66 12.56 -0.76
N GLU A 6 -0.81 13.05 0.47
CA GLU A 6 0.31 13.44 1.33
C GLU A 6 1.18 12.22 1.67
N ALA A 7 0.59 11.14 2.19
CA ALA A 7 1.34 9.92 2.52
C ALA A 7 2.09 9.32 1.31
N VAL A 8 1.50 9.35 0.12
CA VAL A 8 2.18 8.90 -1.12
C VAL A 8 3.34 9.81 -1.49
N ARG A 9 3.26 11.13 -1.25
CA ARG A 9 4.39 12.03 -1.50
C ARG A 9 5.55 11.74 -0.56
N ASP A 10 5.26 11.55 0.72
CA ASP A 10 6.30 11.25 1.72
C ASP A 10 6.99 9.92 1.42
N LEU A 11 6.21 8.88 1.07
CA LEU A 11 6.77 7.60 0.61
C LEU A 11 7.67 7.73 -0.61
N LYS A 12 7.31 8.57 -1.59
CA LYS A 12 8.13 8.81 -2.78
C LYS A 12 9.47 9.44 -2.41
N ASP A 13 9.49 10.37 -1.45
CA ASP A 13 10.73 11.01 -1.03
C ASP A 13 11.62 10.05 -0.22
N ILE A 14 11.03 9.20 0.63
CA ILE A 14 11.73 8.14 1.38
C ILE A 14 12.34 7.11 0.43
N GLU A 15 11.53 6.51 -0.43
CA GLU A 15 11.97 5.42 -1.31
C GLU A 15 12.95 5.92 -2.40
N LYS A 16 12.86 7.21 -2.78
CA LYS A 16 13.84 7.85 -3.65
C LYS A 16 15.22 7.96 -2.99
N ALA A 17 15.28 8.24 -1.69
CA ALA A 17 16.54 8.25 -0.95
C ALA A 17 17.18 6.85 -0.91
N GLU A 18 16.37 5.79 -0.95
CA GLU A 18 16.77 4.38 -1.04
C GLU A 18 17.02 3.90 -2.49
N GLY A 19 16.92 4.79 -3.49
CA GLY A 19 17.22 4.50 -4.89
C GLY A 19 16.08 3.93 -5.72
N THR A 20 14.84 3.96 -5.23
CA THR A 20 13.65 3.57 -5.99
C THR A 20 13.08 4.77 -6.77
N GLU A 21 12.68 4.57 -8.02
CA GLU A 21 12.13 5.63 -8.84
C GLU A 21 10.76 6.11 -8.30
N PRO A 22 10.56 7.43 -8.06
CA PRO A 22 9.31 7.96 -7.50
C PRO A 22 8.05 7.58 -8.30
N PHE A 23 8.19 7.40 -9.62
CA PHE A 23 7.08 6.97 -10.48
C PHE A 23 6.67 5.51 -10.20
N GLU A 24 7.64 4.64 -9.91
CA GLU A 24 7.37 3.23 -9.56
C GLU A 24 6.65 3.15 -8.21
N VAL A 25 7.08 3.93 -7.22
CA VAL A 25 6.43 4.04 -5.91
C VAL A 25 4.98 4.49 -6.05
N GLU A 26 4.74 5.57 -6.81
CA GLU A 26 3.40 6.11 -7.03
C GLU A 26 2.46 5.12 -7.73
N THR A 27 2.99 4.43 -8.77
CA THR A 27 2.23 3.42 -9.50
C THR A 27 1.87 2.25 -8.59
N THR A 28 2.83 1.78 -7.79
CA THR A 28 2.62 0.70 -6.81
C THR A 28 1.58 1.09 -5.76
N CYS A 29 1.65 2.30 -5.21
CA CYS A 29 0.66 2.82 -4.26
C CYS A 29 -0.75 2.82 -4.84
N ARG A 30 -0.90 3.26 -6.10
CA ARG A 30 -2.19 3.28 -6.81
C ARG A 30 -2.72 1.86 -7.06
N ASP A 31 -1.85 0.92 -7.42
CA ASP A 31 -2.24 -0.48 -7.64
C ASP A 31 -2.66 -1.16 -6.33
N ILE A 32 -1.98 -0.88 -5.21
CA ILE A 32 -2.39 -1.33 -3.87
C ILE A 32 -3.78 -0.79 -3.52
N LEU A 33 -4.01 0.52 -3.65
CA LEU A 33 -5.31 1.12 -3.37
C LEU A 33 -6.40 0.53 -4.27
N ARG A 34 -6.11 0.35 -5.56
CA ARG A 34 -7.02 -0.28 -6.53
C ARG A 34 -7.38 -1.70 -6.11
N TYR A 35 -6.39 -2.52 -5.73
CA TYR A 35 -6.64 -3.88 -5.24
C TYR A 35 -7.56 -3.85 -4.02
N ILE A 36 -7.26 -3.03 -3.02
CA ILE A 36 -8.01 -3.00 -1.77
C ILE A 36 -9.47 -2.55 -1.98
N ARG A 37 -9.71 -1.68 -2.97
CA ARG A 37 -11.05 -1.24 -3.38
C ARG A 37 -11.85 -2.31 -4.14
N THR A 38 -11.19 -3.14 -4.94
CA THR A 38 -11.87 -4.15 -5.78
C THR A 38 -11.93 -5.53 -5.13
N ALA A 39 -10.99 -5.84 -4.24
CA ALA A 39 -10.92 -7.11 -3.55
C ALA A 39 -12.04 -7.22 -2.51
N ARG A 40 -12.71 -8.37 -2.51
CA ARG A 40 -13.69 -8.73 -1.48
C ARG A 40 -12.97 -9.21 -0.23
N ILE A 41 -12.39 -8.27 0.52
CA ILE A 41 -11.74 -8.52 1.81
C ILE A 41 -12.84 -8.69 2.87
N ARG A 42 -12.96 -9.91 3.42
CA ARG A 42 -13.99 -10.28 4.40
C ARG A 42 -13.61 -9.87 5.82
N ASP A 43 -12.34 -10.04 6.19
CA ASP A 43 -11.81 -9.68 7.50
C ASP A 43 -10.86 -8.50 7.36
N ILE A 44 -11.44 -7.29 7.26
CA ILE A 44 -10.66 -6.07 7.10
C ILE A 44 -9.78 -5.78 8.33
N GLY A 45 -10.17 -6.24 9.53
CA GLY A 45 -9.39 -6.04 10.74
C GLY A 45 -8.07 -6.80 10.70
N ARG A 46 -8.11 -8.10 10.34
CA ARG A 46 -6.89 -8.89 10.13
C ARG A 46 -6.06 -8.37 8.96
N PHE A 47 -6.72 -7.98 7.88
CA PHE A 47 -6.05 -7.44 6.70
C PHE A 47 -5.31 -6.13 7.02
N SER A 48 -5.93 -5.19 7.73
CA SER A 48 -5.28 -3.94 8.15
C SER A 48 -4.14 -4.20 9.14
N GLN A 49 -4.19 -5.28 9.92
CA GLN A 49 -3.09 -5.74 10.76
C GLN A 49 -1.98 -6.47 9.97
N ARG A 50 -2.06 -6.54 8.64
CA ARG A 50 -1.08 -7.21 7.77
C ARG A 50 -0.98 -8.71 8.04
N THR A 51 -2.10 -9.33 8.40
CA THR A 51 -2.18 -10.76 8.75
C THR A 51 -3.31 -11.48 8.02
N GLY A 52 -3.20 -12.81 8.02
CA GLY A 52 -4.24 -13.71 7.52
C GLY A 52 -4.18 -13.93 6.01
N LEU A 53 -4.98 -14.91 5.57
CA LEU A 53 -4.93 -15.44 4.21
C LEU A 53 -5.23 -14.39 3.13
N GLU A 54 -6.09 -13.41 3.42
CA GLU A 54 -6.42 -12.35 2.45
C GLU A 54 -5.23 -11.41 2.23
N TYR A 55 -4.46 -11.11 3.28
CA TYR A 55 -3.24 -10.31 3.18
C TYR A 55 -2.12 -11.07 2.46
N GLU A 56 -1.96 -12.37 2.74
CA GLU A 56 -1.01 -13.23 2.02
C GLU A 56 -1.32 -13.30 0.51
N LYS A 57 -2.60 -13.41 0.15
CA LYS A 57 -3.06 -13.35 -1.25
C LYS A 57 -2.80 -12.00 -1.89
N PHE A 58 -3.03 -10.91 -1.15
CA PHE A 58 -2.68 -9.56 -1.58
C PHE A 58 -1.18 -9.46 -1.90
N MET A 59 -0.30 -9.84 -0.98
CA MET A 59 1.16 -9.84 -1.19
C MET A 59 1.58 -10.73 -2.38
N SER A 60 0.86 -11.81 -2.65
CA SER A 60 1.13 -12.71 -3.78
C SER A 60 0.68 -12.16 -5.14
N THR A 61 -0.14 -11.10 -5.16
CA THR A 61 -0.68 -10.51 -6.40
C THR A 61 0.34 -9.62 -7.12
N PHE A 62 1.30 -9.07 -6.40
CA PHE A 62 2.28 -8.12 -6.95
C PHE A 62 3.58 -8.81 -7.35
N HIS A 63 4.16 -8.36 -8.46
CA HIS A 63 5.44 -8.86 -8.95
C HIS A 63 6.61 -8.35 -8.09
N ASN A 64 6.63 -7.06 -7.76
CA ASN A 64 7.65 -6.46 -6.90
C ASN A 64 7.25 -6.55 -5.42
N LYS A 65 7.40 -7.74 -4.84
CA LYS A 65 6.99 -8.02 -3.45
C LYS A 65 7.79 -7.21 -2.43
N GLU A 66 9.06 -6.93 -2.72
CA GLU A 66 9.94 -6.20 -1.81
C GLU A 66 9.50 -4.74 -1.68
N LEU A 67 9.25 -4.05 -2.80
CA LEU A 67 8.75 -2.68 -2.79
C LEU A 67 7.37 -2.60 -2.13
N VAL A 68 6.46 -3.51 -2.48
CA VAL A 68 5.14 -3.56 -1.87
C VAL A 68 5.25 -3.77 -0.37
N GLN A 69 6.14 -4.66 0.09
CA GLN A 69 6.36 -4.89 1.52
C GLN A 69 6.87 -3.64 2.23
N ARG A 70 7.81 -2.89 1.65
CA ARG A 70 8.28 -1.62 2.24
C ARG A 70 7.15 -0.59 2.33
N ILE A 71 6.42 -0.39 1.23
CA ILE A 71 5.30 0.55 1.15
C ILE A 71 4.21 0.23 2.17
N VAL A 72 3.79 -1.03 2.29
CA VAL A 72 2.69 -1.39 3.21
C VAL A 72 3.12 -1.41 4.67
N MET A 73 4.42 -1.49 4.97
CA MET A 73 4.95 -1.37 6.33
C MET A 73 5.04 0.09 6.80
N ASP A 74 4.88 1.07 5.90
CA ASP A 74 4.65 2.45 6.29
C ASP A 74 3.24 2.59 6.88
N ASP A 75 3.16 2.87 8.18
CA ASP A 75 1.89 2.92 8.89
C ASP A 75 1.02 4.11 8.44
N GLU A 76 1.64 5.24 8.08
CA GLU A 76 0.91 6.43 7.64
C GLU A 76 0.19 6.20 6.30
N PHE A 77 0.91 5.68 5.30
CA PHE A 77 0.34 5.28 4.02
C PHE A 77 -0.69 4.16 4.19
N TRP A 78 -0.39 3.14 5.00
CA TRP A 78 -1.28 2.01 5.16
C TRP A 78 -2.61 2.43 5.80
N ASP A 79 -2.56 3.21 6.87
CA ASP A 79 -3.75 3.74 7.52
C ASP A 79 -4.54 4.66 6.58
N ALA A 80 -3.86 5.54 5.84
CA ALA A 80 -4.51 6.38 4.86
C ALA A 80 -5.20 5.55 3.77
N THR A 81 -4.54 4.50 3.28
CA THR A 81 -5.06 3.60 2.24
C THR A 81 -6.29 2.83 2.72
N ILE A 82 -6.26 2.29 3.95
CA ILE A 82 -7.39 1.59 4.55
C ILE A 82 -8.57 2.55 4.81
N LYS A 83 -8.30 3.80 5.21
CA LYS A 83 -9.35 4.83 5.41
C LYS A 83 -10.02 5.24 4.10
N VAL A 84 -9.23 5.49 3.06
CA VAL A 84 -9.68 5.99 1.73
C VAL A 84 -10.26 4.88 0.84
N ARG A 85 -10.13 3.61 1.25
CA ARG A 85 -10.84 2.48 0.63
C ARG A 85 -12.36 2.68 0.59
N LYS A 86 -12.94 3.32 1.61
CA LYS A 86 -14.39 3.42 1.83
C LYS A 86 -15.15 4.01 0.64
#